data_AF-A0A7K5E2I1-F1
#
_entry.id   AF-A0A7K5E2I1-F1
#
_cell.length_a   1.000
_cell.length_b   1.000
_cell.length_c   1.000
_cell.angle_alpha   90.00
_cell.angle_beta   90.00
_cell.angle_gamma   90.00
#
_symmetry.space_group_name_H-M   'P 1'
#
loop_
_entity.id
_entity.type
_entity.pdbx_description
1 polymer ?
#
loop_
_entity_poly.entity_id
_entity_poly.type
_entity_poly.pdbx_seq_one_letter_code
_entity_poly.pdbx_strand_id
1 'polypeptide(L)'
;LTLLFCFSMYIAKRTLRHEFDPRVFPNETYLLCELEWGRSGRYWQHWVRNVDHENYHAEQFFLEEIFEPRSYNFCNITWYLSWSPCWRCCKIIQDFLEREQNVYIEIRVARLYYPEIPRNRSALWELHNKQGVNYLASIPPDYEFCWRTFTQSGFNYDFRAEDFQLALQRNRLMLEDILQVSTL
;
A
#
# COMPACT_ATOMS: atom_id res chain seq x y z
N LEU A 1 17.30 21.00 -9.63
CA LEU A 1 17.03 20.97 -8.18
C LEU A 1 17.01 19.50 -7.78
N THR A 2 18.01 19.11 -7.01
CA THR A 2 18.36 17.72 -6.71
C THR A 2 17.34 17.15 -5.74
N LEU A 3 16.33 16.47 -6.26
CA LEU A 3 15.39 15.70 -5.45
C LEU A 3 16.18 14.63 -4.70
N LEU A 4 16.19 14.73 -3.38
CA LEU A 4 16.63 13.70 -2.45
C LEU A 4 15.62 12.54 -2.52
N PHE A 5 15.54 11.88 -3.68
CA PHE A 5 14.82 10.64 -3.82
C PHE A 5 15.52 9.58 -2.97
N CYS A 6 14.74 8.69 -2.37
CA CYS A 6 15.31 7.63 -1.56
C CYS A 6 16.17 6.72 -2.45
N PHE A 7 17.49 6.92 -2.43
CA PHE A 7 18.44 6.11 -3.22
C PHE A 7 18.52 4.65 -2.75
N SER A 8 17.95 4.34 -1.58
CA SER A 8 17.93 2.99 -1.02
C SER A 8 16.61 2.31 -1.33
N MET A 9 16.67 1.19 -2.05
CA MET A 9 15.57 0.24 -2.19
C MET A 9 15.15 -0.37 -0.82
N TYR A 10 15.99 -0.21 0.20
CA TYR A 10 15.75 -0.76 1.53
C TYR A 10 15.30 0.31 2.53
N ILE A 11 14.18 0.05 3.20
CA ILE A 11 13.71 0.78 4.38
C ILE A 11 14.41 0.25 5.63
N ALA A 12 14.61 1.12 6.63
CA ALA A 12 15.18 0.70 7.91
C ALA A 12 14.23 -0.28 8.64
N LYS A 13 14.78 -1.35 9.20
CA LYS A 13 14.02 -2.39 9.95
C LYS A 13 13.12 -1.81 11.04
N ARG A 14 13.64 -0.84 11.81
CA ARG A 14 12.87 -0.16 12.86
C ARG A 14 11.70 0.64 12.30
N THR A 15 11.89 1.28 11.15
CA THR A 15 10.84 2.03 10.45
C THR A 15 9.77 1.07 9.94
N LEU A 16 10.12 0.00 9.21
CA LEU A 16 9.11 -0.95 8.75
C LEU A 16 8.30 -1.52 9.93
N ARG A 17 8.96 -1.91 11.02
CA ARG A 17 8.29 -2.39 12.23
C ARG A 17 7.33 -1.36 12.82
N HIS A 18 7.80 -0.13 13.05
CA HIS A 18 6.97 0.91 13.67
C HIS A 18 5.81 1.31 12.76
N GLU A 19 6.10 1.55 11.48
CA GLU A 19 5.13 2.07 10.53
C GLU A 19 4.10 1.02 10.12
N PHE A 20 4.44 -0.28 10.08
CA PHE A 20 3.48 -1.31 9.70
C PHE A 20 2.81 -2.01 10.89
N ASP A 21 3.23 -1.79 12.14
CA ASP A 21 2.56 -2.39 13.30
C ASP A 21 1.10 -1.87 13.41
N PRO A 22 0.08 -2.73 13.28
CA PRO A 22 -1.32 -2.29 13.27
C PRO A 22 -1.84 -1.82 14.64
N ARG A 23 -1.03 -1.94 15.71
CA ARG A 23 -1.36 -1.53 17.07
C ARG A 23 -0.94 -0.10 17.40
N VAL A 24 -0.08 0.49 16.57
CA VAL A 24 0.39 1.88 16.72
C VAL A 24 -0.19 2.76 15.62
N PHE A 25 -0.23 4.07 15.88
CA PHE A 25 -0.91 5.04 15.02
C PHE A 25 0.03 6.18 14.64
N PRO A 26 1.04 5.91 13.78
CA PRO A 26 1.97 6.93 13.32
C PRO A 26 1.26 7.93 12.40
N ASN A 27 1.77 9.15 12.36
CA ASN A 27 1.23 10.21 11.51
C ASN A 27 1.60 10.01 10.03
N GLU A 28 2.72 9.31 9.76
CA GLU A 28 3.21 9.09 8.41
C GLU A 28 2.53 7.88 7.77
N THR A 29 2.39 7.95 6.44
CA THR A 29 1.96 6.85 5.59
C THR A 29 3.15 6.40 4.76
N TYR A 30 3.43 5.10 4.82
CA TYR A 30 4.45 4.43 4.02
C TYR A 30 3.77 3.50 3.02
N LEU A 31 4.32 3.48 1.80
CA LEU A 31 3.88 2.64 0.69
C LEU A 31 5.10 1.86 0.19
N LEU A 32 5.08 0.54 0.36
CA LEU A 32 6.05 -0.36 -0.27
C LEU A 32 5.40 -0.93 -1.53
N CYS A 33 6.13 -1.05 -2.63
CA CYS A 33 5.56 -1.47 -3.90
C CYS A 33 6.39 -2.52 -4.63
N GLU A 34 5.68 -3.37 -5.37
CA GLU A 34 6.23 -4.23 -6.41
C GLU A 34 5.53 -3.97 -7.74
N LEU A 35 6.30 -3.89 -8.81
CA LEU A 35 5.80 -3.68 -10.16
C LEU A 35 6.33 -4.77 -11.08
N GLU A 36 5.42 -5.40 -11.80
CA GLU A 36 5.74 -6.38 -12.83
C GLU A 36 5.16 -5.91 -14.17
N TRP A 37 6.04 -5.60 -15.12
CA TRP A 37 5.61 -5.32 -16.50
C TRP A 37 5.57 -6.61 -17.33
N GLY A 38 4.51 -6.77 -18.11
CA GLY A 38 4.41 -7.78 -19.17
C GLY A 38 4.51 -9.24 -18.71
N ARG A 39 4.21 -9.56 -17.44
CA ARG A 39 4.42 -10.91 -16.85
C ARG A 39 5.86 -11.41 -17.04
N SER A 40 6.81 -10.49 -16.94
CA SER A 40 8.22 -10.82 -17.15
C SER A 40 8.79 -11.75 -16.06
N GLY A 41 8.08 -11.94 -14.94
CA GLY A 41 8.59 -12.61 -13.75
C GLY A 41 9.68 -11.81 -13.01
N ARG A 42 9.94 -10.57 -13.45
CA ARG A 42 10.89 -9.65 -12.81
C ARG A 42 10.11 -8.52 -12.15
N TYR A 43 10.32 -8.38 -10.85
CA TYR A 43 9.69 -7.36 -10.04
C TYR A 43 10.66 -6.20 -9.84
N TRP A 44 10.17 -4.98 -10.06
CA TRP A 44 10.81 -3.78 -9.57
C TRP A 44 10.21 -3.41 -8.23
N GLN A 45 11.07 -3.15 -7.25
CA GLN A 45 10.68 -2.96 -5.86
C GLN A 45 11.12 -1.58 -5.40
N HIS A 46 10.25 -0.88 -4.69
CA HIS A 46 10.55 0.43 -4.15
C HIS A 46 9.69 0.75 -2.93
N TRP A 47 9.97 1.86 -2.27
CA TRP A 47 9.13 2.37 -1.20
C TRP A 47 9.11 3.89 -1.19
N VAL A 48 8.00 4.46 -0.75
CA VAL A 48 7.82 5.89 -0.54
C VAL A 48 7.09 6.17 0.76
N ARG A 49 7.08 7.43 1.17
CA ARG A 49 6.26 7.95 2.26
C ARG A 49 5.63 9.27 1.87
N ASN A 50 4.64 9.74 2.62
CA ASN A 50 4.08 11.07 2.44
C ASN A 50 5.16 12.16 2.65
N VAL A 51 5.03 13.27 1.92
CA VAL A 51 5.91 14.44 2.00
C VAL A 51 5.19 15.57 2.74
N ASP A 52 5.59 15.79 3.99
CA ASP A 52 4.87 16.66 4.93
C ASP A 52 4.76 18.13 4.48
N HIS A 53 5.77 18.66 3.81
CA HIS A 53 5.81 20.08 3.44
C HIS A 53 4.86 20.46 2.29
N GLU A 54 4.35 19.47 1.55
CA GLU A 54 3.54 19.69 0.34
C GLU A 54 2.13 19.09 0.44
N ASN A 55 1.77 18.55 1.62
CA ASN A 55 0.54 17.74 1.81
C ASN A 55 0.43 16.60 0.78
N TYR A 56 1.58 16.04 0.39
CA TYR A 56 1.63 15.08 -0.70
C TYR A 56 1.58 13.67 -0.12
N HIS A 57 0.45 13.00 -0.34
CA HIS A 57 0.21 11.67 0.22
C HIS A 57 1.04 10.62 -0.53
N ALA A 58 1.39 9.52 0.14
CA ALA A 58 2.29 8.50 -0.41
C ALA A 58 1.78 7.91 -1.73
N GLU A 59 0.47 7.71 -1.84
CA GLU A 59 -0.20 7.19 -3.05
C GLU A 59 -0.09 8.16 -4.21
N GLN A 60 -0.29 9.45 -3.95
CA GLN A 60 -0.18 10.50 -4.96
C GLN A 60 1.27 10.65 -5.42
N PHE A 61 2.21 10.72 -4.47
CA PHE A 61 3.64 10.79 -4.78
C PHE A 61 4.11 9.61 -5.61
N PHE A 62 3.69 8.40 -5.26
CA PHE A 62 4.03 7.23 -6.06
C PHE A 62 3.52 7.35 -7.50
N LEU A 63 2.25 7.71 -7.69
CA LEU A 63 1.65 7.74 -9.03
C LEU A 63 2.19 8.86 -9.92
N GLU A 64 2.59 10.00 -9.35
CA GLU A 64 3.05 11.16 -10.10
C GLU A 64 4.57 11.20 -10.27
N GLU A 65 5.34 10.81 -9.26
CA GLU A 65 6.81 10.98 -9.25
C GLU A 65 7.59 9.69 -9.45
N ILE A 66 6.98 8.52 -9.19
CA ILE A 66 7.67 7.23 -9.20
C ILE A 66 7.20 6.31 -10.32
N PHE A 67 5.90 6.26 -10.59
CA PHE A 67 5.35 5.39 -11.61
C PHE A 67 5.66 5.92 -13.01
N GLU A 68 6.40 5.13 -13.79
CA GLU A 68 6.68 5.41 -15.19
C GLU A 68 5.86 4.49 -16.11
N PRO A 69 4.90 5.03 -16.89
CA PRO A 69 4.17 4.26 -17.88
C PRO A 69 5.12 3.69 -18.92
N ARG A 70 5.01 2.37 -19.20
CA ARG A 70 5.76 1.72 -20.28
C ARG A 70 4.80 1.37 -21.41
N SER A 71 4.99 2.00 -22.57
CA SER A 71 4.10 1.79 -23.72
C SER A 71 4.01 0.30 -24.09
N TYR A 72 2.79 -0.16 -24.35
CA TYR A 72 2.44 -1.46 -24.93
C TYR A 72 2.53 -2.70 -24.03
N ASN A 73 2.80 -2.55 -22.73
CA ASN A 73 2.76 -3.67 -21.79
C ASN A 73 1.78 -3.39 -20.65
N PHE A 74 1.06 -4.43 -20.21
CA PHE A 74 0.34 -4.34 -18.95
C PHE A 74 1.33 -4.30 -17.77
N CYS A 75 0.89 -3.69 -16.67
CA CYS A 75 1.67 -3.61 -15.44
C CYS A 75 0.80 -4.10 -14.27
N ASN A 76 1.32 -5.07 -13.52
CA ASN A 76 0.76 -5.45 -12.23
C ASN A 76 1.50 -4.67 -11.15
N ILE A 77 0.76 -3.93 -10.34
CA ILE A 77 1.26 -3.20 -9.19
C ILE A 77 0.73 -3.88 -7.94
N THR A 78 1.61 -4.16 -6.97
CA THR A 78 1.21 -4.54 -5.61
C THR A 78 1.70 -3.45 -4.65
N TRP A 79 0.78 -2.82 -3.92
CA TRP A 79 1.08 -1.88 -2.86
C TRP A 79 0.84 -2.51 -1.50
N TYR A 80 1.81 -2.31 -0.60
CA TYR A 80 1.68 -2.56 0.82
C TYR A 80 1.70 -1.21 1.53
N LEU A 81 0.53 -0.78 1.97
CA LEU A 81 0.31 0.51 2.59
C LEU A 81 0.20 0.39 4.11
N SER A 82 0.88 1.28 4.83
CA SER A 82 0.78 1.34 6.28
C SER A 82 -0.60 1.85 6.74
N TRP A 83 -1.22 2.72 5.95
CA TRP A 83 -2.58 3.24 6.14
C TRP A 83 -3.36 3.15 4.83
N SER A 84 -4.66 2.86 4.90
CA SER A 84 -5.52 2.92 3.73
C SER A 84 -5.57 4.32 3.13
N PRO A 85 -5.75 4.45 1.81
CA PRO A 85 -5.92 5.75 1.19
C PRO A 85 -7.12 6.50 1.78
N CYS A 86 -6.94 7.81 1.93
CA CYS A 86 -8.05 8.70 2.23
C CYS A 86 -8.95 8.88 0.99
N TRP A 87 -10.14 9.45 1.15
CA TRP A 87 -11.07 9.63 0.04
C TRP A 87 -10.50 10.38 -1.17
N ARG A 88 -9.55 11.32 -0.98
CA ARG A 88 -8.88 12.04 -2.08
C ARG A 88 -7.93 11.12 -2.84
N CYS A 89 -7.11 10.35 -2.12
CA CYS A 89 -6.20 9.37 -2.70
C CYS A 89 -6.96 8.27 -3.45
N CYS A 90 -8.09 7.79 -2.90
CA CYS A 90 -8.97 6.87 -3.61
C CYS A 90 -9.38 7.45 -4.97
N LYS A 91 -9.80 8.73 -5.02
CA LYS A 91 -10.17 9.37 -6.29
C LYS A 91 -8.98 9.48 -7.26
N ILE A 92 -7.80 9.88 -6.77
CA ILE A 92 -6.57 9.97 -7.58
C ILE A 92 -6.22 8.61 -8.20
N ILE A 93 -6.29 7.51 -7.42
CA ILE A 93 -6.03 6.16 -7.91
C ILE A 93 -7.05 5.78 -9.00
N GLN A 94 -8.33 6.10 -8.80
CA GLN A 94 -9.35 5.82 -9.81
C GLN A 94 -9.09 6.59 -11.12
N ASP A 95 -8.77 7.88 -11.02
CA ASP A 95 -8.48 8.72 -12.18
C ASP A 95 -7.20 8.28 -12.91
N PHE A 96 -6.22 7.74 -12.17
CA PHE A 96 -5.04 7.11 -12.75
C PHE A 96 -5.38 5.85 -13.55
N LEU A 97 -6.17 4.94 -12.99
CA LEU A 97 -6.55 3.68 -13.66
C LEU A 97 -7.47 3.90 -14.88
N GLU A 98 -8.19 5.02 -14.94
CA GLU A 98 -8.96 5.42 -16.14
C GLU A 98 -8.04 5.81 -17.30
N ARG A 99 -6.92 6.46 -17.00
CA ARG A 99 -5.91 6.86 -17.98
C ARG A 99 -5.03 5.68 -18.38
N GLU A 100 -4.63 4.86 -17.41
CA GLU A 100 -3.71 3.73 -17.59
C GLU A 100 -4.44 2.39 -17.59
N GLN A 101 -5.24 2.14 -18.64
CA GLN A 101 -6.14 0.97 -18.71
C GLN A 101 -5.44 -0.40 -18.72
N ASN A 102 -4.12 -0.44 -18.92
CA ASN A 102 -3.32 -1.67 -18.87
C ASN A 102 -2.67 -1.90 -17.50
N VAL A 103 -3.02 -1.10 -16.49
CA VAL A 103 -2.52 -1.24 -15.13
C VAL A 103 -3.54 -1.96 -14.26
N TYR A 104 -3.07 -2.97 -13.54
CA TYR A 104 -3.82 -3.69 -12.52
C TYR A 104 -3.13 -3.46 -11.18
N ILE A 105 -3.89 -3.11 -10.15
CA ILE A 105 -3.36 -2.76 -8.85
C ILE A 105 -3.97 -3.64 -7.76
N GLU A 106 -3.11 -4.27 -6.97
CA GLU A 106 -3.46 -4.88 -5.69
C GLU A 106 -3.01 -3.95 -4.56
N ILE A 107 -3.93 -3.59 -3.68
CA ILE A 107 -3.67 -2.71 -2.54
C ILE A 107 -3.91 -3.51 -1.26
N ARG A 108 -2.84 -3.69 -0.48
CA ARG A 108 -2.86 -4.35 0.83
C ARG A 108 -2.61 -3.33 1.91
N VAL A 109 -3.51 -3.24 2.89
CA VAL A 109 -3.41 -2.21 3.95
C VAL A 109 -3.23 -2.79 5.34
N ALA A 110 -2.26 -2.24 6.08
CA ALA A 110 -2.02 -2.62 7.47
C ALA A 110 -3.08 -2.05 8.41
N ARG A 111 -3.55 -0.81 8.16
CA ARG A 111 -4.54 -0.10 8.98
C ARG A 111 -5.52 0.70 8.11
N LEU A 112 -6.71 0.98 8.65
CA LEU A 112 -7.73 1.81 8.00
C LEU A 112 -7.65 3.25 8.52
N TYR A 113 -7.55 4.20 7.59
CA TYR A 113 -7.47 5.63 7.85
C TYR A 113 -8.86 6.24 8.07
N TYR A 114 -9.13 6.65 9.30
CA TYR A 114 -10.41 7.24 9.75
C TYR A 114 -11.64 6.51 9.18
N PRO A 115 -11.81 5.19 9.45
CA PRO A 115 -12.92 4.39 8.95
C PRO A 115 -14.29 4.82 9.50
N GLU A 116 -14.33 5.61 10.58
CA GLU A 116 -15.53 6.22 11.12
C GLU A 116 -16.09 7.35 10.23
N ILE A 117 -15.27 7.91 9.32
CA ILE A 117 -15.70 8.94 8.38
C ILE A 117 -16.44 8.28 7.20
N PRO A 118 -17.75 8.54 6.99
CA PRO A 118 -18.53 7.91 5.94
C PRO A 118 -17.95 8.11 4.53
N ARG A 119 -17.34 9.27 4.30
CA ARG A 119 -16.69 9.60 3.02
C ARG A 119 -15.50 8.70 2.71
N ASN A 120 -14.69 8.34 3.70
CA ASN A 120 -13.57 7.41 3.50
C ASN A 120 -14.10 6.01 3.18
N ARG A 121 -15.13 5.55 3.90
CA ARG A 121 -15.77 4.26 3.63
C ARG A 121 -16.34 4.18 2.21
N SER A 122 -17.09 5.19 1.77
CA SER A 122 -17.65 5.24 0.41
C SER A 122 -16.54 5.19 -0.64
N ALA A 123 -15.49 5.97 -0.46
CA ALA A 123 -14.40 6.04 -1.42
C ALA A 123 -13.59 4.74 -1.50
N LEU A 124 -13.41 4.03 -0.38
CA LEU A 124 -12.79 2.69 -0.37
C LEU A 124 -13.68 1.64 -1.06
N TRP A 125 -14.99 1.68 -0.81
CA TRP A 125 -15.94 0.81 -1.50
C TRP A 125 -15.97 1.07 -3.01
N GLU A 126 -16.02 2.33 -3.44
CA GLU A 126 -15.95 2.72 -4.86
C GLU A 126 -14.65 2.25 -5.50
N LEU A 127 -13.50 2.46 -4.82
CA LEU A 127 -12.20 2.01 -5.30
C LEU A 127 -12.14 0.48 -5.46
N HIS A 128 -12.66 -0.27 -4.49
CA HIS A 128 -12.70 -1.73 -4.54
C HIS A 128 -13.55 -2.26 -5.71
N ASN A 129 -14.64 -1.58 -6.05
CA ASN A 129 -15.50 -1.96 -7.17
C ASN A 129 -14.98 -1.52 -8.54
N LYS A 130 -13.85 -0.81 -8.60
CA LYS A 130 -13.24 -0.38 -9.86
C LYS A 130 -12.54 -1.56 -10.54
N GLN A 131 -12.77 -1.70 -11.85
CA GLN A 131 -12.07 -2.70 -12.65
C GLN A 131 -10.55 -2.51 -12.55
N GLY A 132 -9.84 -3.64 -12.39
CA GLY A 132 -8.39 -3.65 -12.27
C GLY A 132 -7.87 -3.37 -10.86
N VAL A 133 -8.76 -3.20 -9.87
CA VAL A 133 -8.38 -3.08 -8.45
C VAL A 133 -8.67 -4.38 -7.71
N ASN A 134 -7.70 -4.85 -6.95
CA ASN A 134 -7.90 -5.78 -5.85
C ASN A 134 -7.54 -5.07 -4.54
N TYR A 135 -8.43 -5.07 -3.55
CA TYR A 135 -8.22 -4.33 -2.30
C TYR A 135 -8.40 -5.24 -1.11
N LEU A 136 -7.36 -5.38 -0.27
CA LEU A 136 -7.26 -6.39 0.77
C LEU A 136 -6.68 -5.81 2.08
N ALA A 137 -7.05 -6.40 3.21
CA ALA A 137 -6.34 -6.17 4.47
C ALA A 137 -5.06 -7.01 4.48
N SER A 138 -3.98 -6.47 5.03
CA SER A 138 -2.72 -7.20 5.15
C SER A 138 -2.85 -8.41 6.08
N ILE A 139 -2.31 -9.54 5.64
CA ILE A 139 -2.27 -10.82 6.37
C ILE A 139 -0.85 -11.14 6.83
N PRO A 140 -0.63 -12.08 7.77
CA PRO A 140 0.71 -12.41 8.28
C PRO A 140 1.80 -12.64 7.20
N PRO A 141 1.52 -13.36 6.09
CA PRO A 141 2.50 -13.50 5.01
C PRO A 141 2.96 -12.19 4.37
N ASP A 142 2.12 -11.15 4.36
CA ASP A 142 2.47 -9.85 3.80
C ASP A 142 3.57 -9.16 4.61
N TYR A 143 3.54 -9.31 5.94
CA TYR A 143 4.56 -8.74 6.84
C TYR A 143 5.91 -9.42 6.67
N GLU A 144 5.91 -10.76 6.59
CA GLU A 144 7.13 -11.53 6.33
C GLU A 144 7.71 -11.18 4.95
N PHE A 145 6.83 -11.08 3.95
CA PHE A 145 7.19 -10.67 2.62
C PHE A 145 7.85 -9.28 2.63
N CYS A 146 7.17 -8.29 3.21
CA CYS A 146 7.66 -6.92 3.26
C CYS A 146 9.01 -6.82 3.97
N TRP A 147 9.17 -7.54 5.08
CA TRP A 147 10.43 -7.57 5.82
C TRP A 147 11.58 -8.13 4.97
N ARG A 148 11.37 -9.28 4.32
CA ARG A 148 12.39 -9.93 3.51
C ARG A 148 12.76 -9.11 2.27
N THR A 149 11.78 -8.46 1.66
CA THR A 149 11.94 -7.76 0.39
C THR A 149 12.50 -6.36 0.56
N PHE A 150 11.95 -5.58 1.51
CA PHE A 150 12.26 -4.16 1.62
C PHE A 150 13.26 -3.82 2.72
N THR A 151 13.79 -4.78 3.49
CA THR A 151 14.84 -4.50 4.48
C THR A 151 16.17 -5.15 4.11
N GLN A 152 17.27 -4.57 4.57
CA GLN A 152 18.60 -5.18 4.39
C GLN A 152 18.67 -6.55 5.10
N SER A 153 19.31 -7.51 4.44
CA SER A 153 19.50 -8.85 4.96
C SER A 153 20.22 -8.84 6.32
N GLY A 154 19.75 -9.69 7.25
CA GLY A 154 20.36 -9.85 8.57
C GLY A 154 19.52 -10.75 9.48
N PHE A 155 20.18 -11.42 10.42
CA PHE A 155 19.70 -12.66 11.06
C PHE A 155 18.47 -12.59 11.97
N ASN A 156 17.88 -11.42 12.25
CA ASN A 156 16.77 -11.34 13.20
C ASN A 156 15.52 -10.70 12.57
N TYR A 157 14.53 -11.53 12.20
CA TYR A 157 13.16 -11.10 11.96
C TYR A 157 12.42 -11.06 13.30
N ASP A 158 12.38 -9.87 13.91
CA ASP A 158 11.77 -9.60 15.21
C ASP A 158 10.41 -8.88 15.10
N PHE A 159 9.84 -8.81 13.89
CA PHE A 159 8.55 -8.18 13.62
C PHE A 159 7.52 -9.21 13.15
N ARG A 160 7.11 -10.07 14.08
CA ARG A 160 6.27 -11.23 13.79
C ARG A 160 4.79 -10.88 13.84
N ALA A 161 4.05 -11.19 12.78
CA ALA A 161 2.61 -10.93 12.72
C ALA A 161 1.81 -11.71 13.77
N GLU A 162 2.38 -12.79 14.31
CA GLU A 162 1.90 -13.52 15.48
C GLU A 162 1.70 -12.61 16.70
N ASP A 163 2.53 -11.57 16.85
CA ASP A 163 2.49 -10.66 18.00
C ASP A 163 1.27 -9.71 17.97
N PHE A 164 0.58 -9.62 16.82
CA PHE A 164 -0.53 -8.68 16.61
C PHE A 164 -1.70 -9.25 15.79
N GLN A 165 -1.92 -10.56 15.84
CA GLN A 165 -2.99 -11.24 15.10
C GLN A 165 -4.39 -10.67 15.35
N LEU A 166 -4.71 -10.31 16.60
CA LEU A 166 -5.99 -9.70 16.94
C LEU A 166 -6.22 -8.36 16.22
N ALA A 167 -5.16 -7.56 16.06
CA ALA A 167 -5.25 -6.30 15.34
C ALA A 167 -5.44 -6.53 13.83
N LEU A 168 -4.77 -7.54 13.25
CA LEU A 168 -4.99 -7.93 11.85
C LEU A 168 -6.43 -8.39 11.60
N GLN A 169 -6.95 -9.26 12.47
CA GLN A 169 -8.31 -9.75 12.38
C GLN A 169 -9.32 -8.60 12.48
N ARG A 170 -9.15 -7.68 13.42
CA ARG A 170 -10.01 -6.49 13.56
C ARG A 170 -10.00 -5.64 12.29
N ASN A 171 -8.82 -5.35 11.75
CA ASN A 171 -8.68 -4.53 10.55
C ASN A 171 -9.30 -5.22 9.32
N ARG A 172 -9.12 -6.55 9.20
CA ARG A 172 -9.75 -7.35 8.15
C ARG A 172 -11.28 -7.30 8.22
N LEU A 173 -11.86 -7.59 9.39
CA LEU A 173 -13.31 -7.58 9.58
C LEU A 173 -13.91 -6.19 9.31
N MET A 174 -13.23 -5.12 9.76
CA MET A 174 -13.68 -3.76 9.49
C MET A 174 -13.60 -3.40 8.00
N LEU A 175 -12.59 -3.88 7.29
CA LEU A 175 -12.50 -3.69 5.85
C LEU A 175 -13.58 -4.49 5.11
N GLU A 176 -13.81 -5.76 5.47
CA GLU A 176 -14.88 -6.60 4.91
C GLU A 176 -16.26 -5.93 5.08
N ASP A 177 -16.52 -5.32 6.24
CA ASP A 177 -17.71 -4.51 6.51
C ASP A 177 -17.81 -3.26 5.59
N ILE A 178 -16.71 -2.53 5.38
CA ILE A 178 -16.68 -1.38 4.45
C ILE A 178 -16.95 -1.82 3.01
N LEU A 179 -16.32 -2.91 2.59
CA LEU A 179 -16.37 -3.41 1.23
C LEU A 179 -17.64 -4.23 0.94
N GLN A 180 -18.43 -4.54 1.98
CA GLN A 180 -19.65 -5.36 1.89
C GLN A 180 -19.37 -6.76 1.32
N VAL A 181 -18.21 -7.33 1.68
CA VAL A 181 -17.79 -8.68 1.24
C VAL A 181 -18.13 -9.66 2.36
N SER A 182 -19.00 -10.64 2.06
CA SER A 182 -19.40 -11.65 3.04
C SER A 182 -18.23 -12.62 3.34
N THR A 183 -17.95 -12.87 4.62
CA THR A 183 -17.12 -13.99 5.04
C THR A 183 -17.89 -15.30 4.82
N LEU A 184 -17.50 -16.09 3.81
CA LEU A 184 -17.91 -17.49 3.66
C LEU A 184 -17.00 -18.39 4.49
#